data_AF-G7ENE6-F1
#
_entry.id   AF-G7ENE6-F1
#
_cell.length_a   1.000
_cell.length_b   1.000
_cell.length_c   1.000
_cell.angle_alpha   90.00
_cell.angle_beta   90.00
_cell.angle_gamma   90.00
#
_symmetry.space_group_name_H-M   'P 1'
#
loop_
_entity.id
_entity.type
_entity.pdbx_description
1 polymer ?
#
loop_
_entity_poly.entity_id
_entity_poly.type
_entity_poly.pdbx_seq_one_letter_code
_entity_poly.pdbx_strand_id
1 'polypeptide(L)'
;MALKIEQISGLKVPDSFIGVIVSAIANRGDSVGGAKAITLNFRDPDYSPEAGGFHPVEVRLEKQATSWQLVYITDFSYQGRYTPELIKEIDVCFSIKQVYHFLAGWLNAREGKELLALFISNFVEYYNTGCYQVTITTE
;
A
#
# COMPACT_ATOMS: atom_id res chain seq x y z
N MET A 1 -17.48 0.49 14.55
CA MET A 1 -17.75 -0.64 13.62
C MET A 1 -16.40 -1.12 13.13
N ALA A 2 -16.03 -2.40 13.33
CA ALA A 2 -14.73 -2.89 12.89
C ALA A 2 -14.68 -2.94 11.36
N LEU A 3 -13.65 -2.34 10.76
CA LEU A 3 -13.45 -2.38 9.31
C LEU A 3 -13.08 -3.82 8.90
N LYS A 4 -13.99 -4.53 8.24
CA LYS A 4 -13.73 -5.88 7.73
C LYS A 4 -13.14 -5.79 6.33
N ILE A 5 -11.85 -6.12 6.20
CA ILE A 5 -11.17 -6.23 4.91
C ILE A 5 -11.22 -7.68 4.44
N GLU A 6 -11.86 -7.92 3.30
CA GLU A 6 -11.93 -9.24 2.67
C GLU A 6 -10.80 -9.40 1.66
N GLN A 7 -10.04 -10.49 1.80
CA GLN A 7 -8.95 -10.80 0.88
C GLN A 7 -9.45 -11.57 -0.34
N ILE A 8 -8.93 -11.21 -1.50
CA ILE A 8 -9.24 -11.86 -2.77
C ILE A 8 -8.40 -13.13 -2.92
N SER A 9 -8.94 -14.17 -3.56
CA SER A 9 -8.19 -15.40 -3.83
C SER A 9 -7.05 -15.16 -4.83
N GLY A 10 -5.87 -15.70 -4.54
CA GLY A 10 -4.71 -15.71 -5.46
C GLY A 10 -3.56 -14.79 -5.05
N LEU A 11 -3.86 -13.62 -4.48
CA LEU A 11 -2.88 -12.70 -3.87
C LEU A 11 -3.38 -12.29 -2.50
N LYS A 12 -2.76 -12.87 -1.48
CA LYS A 12 -3.07 -12.61 -0.07
C LYS A 12 -1.97 -11.77 0.54
N VAL A 13 -2.36 -10.95 1.50
CA VAL A 13 -1.44 -10.16 2.33
C VAL A 13 -1.48 -10.72 3.77
N PRO A 14 -0.38 -10.61 4.53
CA PRO A 14 -0.35 -11.08 5.91
C PRO A 14 -1.29 -10.28 6.82
N ASP A 15 -1.77 -10.90 7.90
CA ASP A 15 -2.67 -10.25 8.86
C ASP A 15 -2.02 -9.04 9.55
N SER A 16 -0.69 -9.02 9.68
CA SER A 16 0.06 -7.88 10.21
C SER A 16 -0.15 -6.61 9.38
N PHE A 17 -0.18 -6.74 8.05
CA PHE A 17 -0.47 -5.63 7.14
C PHE A 17 -1.91 -5.16 7.23
N ILE A 18 -2.87 -6.09 7.33
CA ILE A 18 -4.27 -5.75 7.59
C ILE A 18 -4.40 -4.99 8.91
N GLY A 19 -3.65 -5.41 9.94
CA GLY A 19 -3.55 -4.72 11.23
C GLY A 19 -3.07 -3.27 11.10
N VAL A 20 -2.05 -3.01 10.29
CA VAL A 20 -1.55 -1.65 9.99
C VAL A 20 -2.67 -0.77 9.40
N ILE A 21 -3.36 -1.26 8.36
CA ILE A 21 -4.43 -0.51 7.70
C ILE A 21 -5.58 -0.19 8.66
N VAL A 22 -6.05 -1.20 9.40
CA VAL A 22 -7.16 -1.04 10.35
C VAL A 22 -6.78 -0.06 11.46
N SER A 23 -5.55 -0.13 11.96
CA SER A 23 -5.04 0.78 13.00
C SER A 23 -4.92 2.21 12.48
N ALA A 24 -4.39 2.41 11.28
CA ALA A 24 -4.28 3.73 10.65
C ALA A 24 -5.66 4.39 10.49
N ILE A 25 -6.66 3.65 10.02
CA ILE A 25 -8.04 4.15 9.88
C ILE A 25 -8.67 4.44 11.24
N ALA A 26 -8.49 3.56 12.22
CA ALA A 26 -9.02 3.76 13.57
C ALA A 26 -8.42 5.01 14.24
N ASN A 27 -7.13 5.26 14.07
CA ASN A 27 -6.42 6.41 14.64
C ASN A 27 -6.87 7.76 14.06
N ARG A 28 -7.46 7.79 12.86
CA ARG A 28 -8.06 9.01 12.29
C ARG A 28 -9.23 9.53 13.14
N GLY A 29 -9.94 8.66 13.86
CA GLY A 29 -11.08 9.02 14.71
C GLY A 29 -12.41 9.28 13.97
N ASP A 30 -12.38 9.45 12.65
CA ASP A 30 -13.59 9.67 11.83
C ASP A 30 -14.26 8.36 11.38
N SER A 31 -15.59 8.36 11.32
CA SER A 31 -16.32 7.23 10.73
C SER A 31 -16.18 7.22 9.21
N VAL A 32 -15.50 6.23 8.65
CA VAL A 32 -15.49 5.93 7.20
C VAL A 32 -16.82 5.31 6.69
N GLY A 33 -17.89 5.37 7.49
CA GLY A 33 -19.14 4.65 7.24
C GLY A 33 -19.87 5.08 5.95
N GLY A 34 -19.75 6.36 5.57
CA GLY A 34 -20.31 6.90 4.33
C GLY A 34 -19.40 6.78 3.11
N ALA A 35 -18.11 6.49 3.30
CA ALA A 35 -17.15 6.41 2.21
C ALA A 35 -17.39 5.16 1.35
N LYS A 36 -17.20 5.31 0.04
CA LYS A 36 -17.15 4.25 -0.97
C LYS A 36 -15.71 3.82 -1.25
N ALA A 37 -14.75 4.72 -1.09
CA ALA A 37 -13.33 4.41 -1.19
C ALA A 37 -12.52 5.06 -0.07
N ILE A 38 -11.42 4.41 0.29
CA ILE A 38 -10.43 4.93 1.24
C ILE A 38 -9.06 4.78 0.58
N THR A 39 -8.32 5.88 0.51
CA THR A 39 -6.91 5.86 0.09
C THR A 39 -6.05 6.26 1.29
N LEU A 40 -5.12 5.39 1.67
CA LEU A 40 -4.12 5.64 2.70
C LEU A 40 -2.78 5.93 2.02
N ASN A 41 -2.12 7.00 2.44
CA ASN A 41 -0.79 7.39 1.99
C ASN A 41 0.17 7.39 3.17
N PHE A 42 1.16 6.51 3.14
CA PHE A 42 2.23 6.40 4.12
C PHE A 42 3.47 7.08 3.56
N ARG A 43 3.94 8.15 4.22
CA ARG A 43 5.04 8.97 3.71
C ARG A 43 6.06 9.26 4.79
N ASP A 44 7.30 8.89 4.53
CA ASP A 44 8.44 9.40 5.29
C ASP A 44 8.63 10.88 4.93
N PRO A 45 8.54 11.81 5.89
CA PRO A 45 8.66 13.24 5.61
C PRO A 45 10.05 13.64 5.09
N ASP A 46 11.07 12.84 5.39
CA ASP A 46 12.46 13.09 4.99
C ASP A 46 12.81 12.42 3.65
N TYR A 47 11.87 11.65 3.06
CA TYR A 47 12.09 10.99 1.77
C TYR A 47 12.30 12.00 0.63
N SER A 48 13.48 11.92 0.01
CA SER A 48 13.88 12.81 -1.09
C SER A 48 14.79 12.08 -2.09
N PRO A 49 14.93 12.59 -3.32
CA PRO A 49 15.87 12.03 -4.29
C PRO A 49 17.32 12.04 -3.81
N GLU A 50 17.73 13.05 -3.04
CA GLU A 50 19.11 13.27 -2.62
C GLU A 50 19.48 12.52 -1.35
N ALA A 51 18.58 12.48 -0.35
CA ALA A 51 18.86 11.85 0.95
C ALA A 51 18.35 10.41 1.02
N GLY A 52 17.53 9.97 0.06
CA GLY A 52 16.79 8.72 0.16
C GLY A 52 15.77 8.79 1.29
N GLY A 53 15.60 7.68 2.02
CA GLY A 53 14.58 7.51 3.06
C GLY A 53 13.69 6.31 2.75
N PHE A 54 12.54 6.21 3.42
CA PHE A 54 11.58 5.14 3.16
C PHE A 54 10.62 5.54 2.04
N HIS A 55 10.43 4.61 1.09
CA HIS A 55 9.55 4.83 -0.05
C HIS A 55 8.11 5.13 0.39
N PRO A 56 7.43 6.11 -0.22
CA PRO A 56 6.01 6.32 -0.03
C PRO A 56 5.22 5.08 -0.49
N VAL A 57 4.23 4.70 0.30
CA VAL A 57 3.32 3.60 -0.03
C VAL A 57 1.89 4.11 -0.04
N GLU A 58 1.16 3.82 -1.12
CA GLU A 58 -0.27 4.10 -1.22
C GLU A 58 -1.07 2.79 -1.19
N VAL A 59 -2.15 2.78 -0.42
CA VAL A 59 -3.08 1.66 -0.31
C VAL A 59 -4.48 2.17 -0.60
N ARG A 60 -5.18 1.54 -1.56
CA ARG A 60 -6.59 1.84 -1.81
C ARG A 60 -7.49 0.68 -1.44
N LEU A 61 -8.55 1.00 -0.72
CA LEU A 61 -9.66 0.13 -0.42
C LEU A 61 -10.93 0.66 -1.07
N GLU A 62 -11.76 -0.24 -1.55
CA GLU A 62 -13.12 0.08 -2.01
C GLU A 62 -14.15 -0.73 -1.25
N LYS A 63 -15.28 -0.08 -0.99
CA LYS A 63 -16.39 -0.64 -0.24
C LYS A 63 -17.20 -1.53 -1.17
N GLN A 64 -17.28 -2.80 -0.82
CA GLN A 64 -18.27 -3.74 -1.32
C GLN A 64 -19.51 -3.72 -0.42
N ALA A 65 -20.54 -4.49 -0.78
CA ALA A 65 -21.85 -4.47 -0.13
C ALA A 65 -21.80 -4.33 1.41
N THR A 66 -20.97 -5.14 2.08
CA THR A 66 -20.81 -5.09 3.56
C THR A 66 -19.35 -5.18 4.03
N SER A 67 -18.39 -5.20 3.10
CA SER A 67 -16.97 -5.40 3.36
C SER A 67 -16.12 -4.41 2.57
N TRP A 68 -14.83 -4.34 2.89
CA TRP A 68 -13.85 -3.58 2.13
C TRP A 68 -12.92 -4.55 1.41
N GLN A 69 -12.45 -4.18 0.21
CA GLN A 69 -11.47 -4.95 -0.53
C GLN A 69 -10.30 -4.06 -0.95
N LEU A 70 -9.09 -4.63 -0.93
CA LEU A 70 -7.91 -4.00 -1.50
C LEU A 70 -8.06 -3.91 -3.01
N VAL A 71 -7.84 -2.71 -3.54
CA VAL A 71 -7.80 -2.43 -4.98
C VAL A 71 -6.36 -2.49 -5.47
N TYR A 72 -5.48 -1.76 -4.78
CA TYR A 72 -4.05 -1.79 -5.04
C TYR A 72 -3.23 -1.46 -3.78
N ILE A 73 -1.96 -1.85 -3.84
CA ILE A 73 -0.88 -1.37 -2.97
C ILE A 73 0.27 -0.99 -3.89
N THR A 74 0.76 0.24 -3.77
CA THR A 74 1.80 0.77 -4.66
C THR A 74 2.93 1.37 -3.84
N ASP A 75 4.15 0.92 -4.10
CA ASP A 75 5.40 1.51 -3.62
C ASP A 75 5.91 2.50 -4.66
N PHE A 76 6.32 3.69 -4.21
CA PHE A 76 6.82 4.74 -5.09
C PHE A 76 8.28 5.07 -4.78
N SER A 77 9.08 5.29 -5.82
CA SER A 77 10.44 5.75 -5.65
C SER A 77 10.88 6.76 -6.70
N TYR A 78 11.85 7.60 -6.33
CA TYR A 78 12.47 8.54 -7.24
C TYR A 78 13.39 7.83 -8.23
N GLN A 79 13.15 8.05 -9.52
CA GLN A 79 13.96 7.51 -10.60
C GLN A 79 14.46 8.63 -11.51
N GLY A 80 15.71 8.49 -11.97
CA GLY A 80 16.37 9.49 -12.82
C GLY A 80 17.42 10.32 -12.06
N ARG A 81 18.49 10.70 -12.77
CA ARG A 81 19.67 11.33 -12.15
C ARG A 81 19.60 12.86 -12.04
N TYR A 82 19.05 13.53 -13.05
CA TYR A 82 19.05 14.99 -13.15
C TYR A 82 17.68 15.61 -12.87
N THR A 83 16.63 14.88 -13.23
CA THR A 83 15.23 15.24 -13.00
C THR A 83 14.55 14.03 -12.38
N PRO A 84 14.80 13.76 -11.08
CA PRO A 84 14.22 12.61 -10.41
C PRO A 84 12.70 12.75 -10.36
N GLU A 85 11.99 11.74 -10.85
CA GLU A 85 10.54 11.68 -10.83
C GLU A 85 10.09 10.56 -9.89
N LEU A 86 9.07 10.84 -9.09
CA LEU A 86 8.45 9.84 -8.22
C LEU A 86 7.55 8.95 -9.08
N ILE A 87 7.94 7.69 -9.26
CA ILE A 87 7.21 6.72 -10.09
C ILE A 87 6.86 5.47 -9.29
N LYS A 88 6.00 4.62 -9.85
CA LYS A 88 5.68 3.31 -9.26
C LYS A 88 6.87 2.37 -9.37
N GLU A 89 7.46 1.99 -8.25
CA GLU A 89 8.49 0.95 -8.22
C GLU A 89 7.85 -0.43 -8.20
N ILE A 90 6.90 -0.65 -7.29
CA ILE A 90 6.12 -1.88 -7.17
C ILE A 90 4.65 -1.52 -7.21
N ASP A 91 3.85 -2.18 -8.05
CA ASP A 91 2.40 -2.00 -8.09
C ASP A 91 1.69 -3.35 -8.02
N VAL A 92 0.92 -3.56 -6.95
CA VAL A 92 0.15 -4.79 -6.71
C VAL A 92 -1.29 -4.49 -7.06
N CYS A 93 -1.77 -5.00 -8.19
CA CYS A 93 -3.16 -4.82 -8.63
C CYS A 93 -3.99 -6.06 -8.27
N PHE A 94 -4.88 -5.92 -7.28
CA PHE A 94 -5.71 -7.03 -6.80
C PHE A 94 -6.83 -7.40 -7.77
N SER A 95 -7.30 -6.45 -8.60
CA SER A 95 -8.37 -6.68 -9.58
C SER A 95 -7.96 -7.69 -10.67
N ILE A 96 -6.74 -7.57 -11.21
CA ILE A 96 -6.20 -8.48 -12.23
C ILE A 96 -5.24 -9.53 -11.66
N LYS A 97 -4.97 -9.44 -10.35
CA LYS A 97 -4.09 -10.33 -9.60
C LYS A 97 -2.66 -10.40 -10.13
N GLN A 98 -2.07 -9.25 -10.44
CA GLN A 98 -0.71 -9.15 -10.94
C GLN A 98 0.11 -8.17 -10.12
N VAL A 99 1.42 -8.41 -10.12
CA VAL A 99 2.42 -7.53 -9.51
C VAL A 99 3.31 -7.00 -10.62
N TYR A 100 3.48 -5.69 -10.64
CA TYR A 100 4.39 -4.98 -11.52
C TYR A 100 5.62 -4.56 -10.72
N HIS A 101 6.79 -4.62 -11.36
CA HIS A 101 8.02 -4.00 -10.88
C HIS A 101 8.62 -3.14 -11.98
N PHE A 102 9.07 -1.93 -11.66
CA PHE A 102 9.55 -0.94 -12.64
C PHE A 102 10.57 -1.50 -13.64
N LEU A 103 11.55 -2.27 -13.16
CA LEU A 103 12.61 -2.84 -14.01
C LEU A 103 12.21 -4.12 -14.76
N ALA A 104 11.20 -4.85 -14.28
CA ALA A 104 10.87 -6.19 -14.77
C ALA A 104 9.52 -6.26 -15.50
N GLY A 105 8.70 -5.21 -15.40
CA GLY A 105 7.34 -5.20 -15.91
C GLY A 105 6.40 -6.06 -15.05
N TRP A 106 5.43 -6.68 -15.71
CA TRP A 106 4.47 -7.59 -15.07
C TRP A 106 5.12 -8.94 -14.78
N LEU A 107 5.14 -9.31 -13.50
CA LEU A 107 5.76 -10.55 -13.03
C LEU A 107 4.86 -11.76 -13.25
N ASN A 108 5.47 -12.94 -13.35
CA ASN A 108 4.70 -14.17 -13.31
C ASN A 108 4.16 -14.45 -11.89
N ALA A 109 3.24 -15.40 -11.77
CA ALA A 109 2.53 -15.64 -10.52
C ALA A 109 3.43 -16.04 -9.33
N ARG A 110 4.58 -16.69 -9.57
CA ARG A 110 5.52 -17.06 -8.51
C ARG A 110 6.31 -15.84 -8.05
N GLU A 111 6.96 -15.17 -8.98
CA GLU A 111 7.77 -13.97 -8.72
C GLU A 111 6.94 -12.86 -8.07
N GLY A 112 5.72 -12.62 -8.56
CA GLY A 112 4.83 -11.62 -7.99
C GLY A 112 4.45 -11.93 -6.54
N LYS A 113 4.24 -13.20 -6.18
CA LYS A 113 3.95 -13.58 -4.79
C LYS A 113 5.17 -13.42 -3.88
N GLU A 114 6.34 -13.80 -4.36
CA GLU A 114 7.60 -13.66 -3.62
C GLU A 114 7.92 -12.18 -3.38
N LEU A 115 7.78 -11.34 -4.42
CA LEU A 115 7.98 -9.90 -4.29
C LEU A 115 6.94 -9.27 -3.35
N LEU A 116 5.66 -9.61 -3.48
CA LEU A 116 4.61 -9.13 -2.59
C LEU A 116 4.92 -9.48 -1.13
N ALA A 117 5.33 -10.71 -0.85
CA ALA A 117 5.63 -11.16 0.50
C ALA A 117 6.79 -10.35 1.11
N LEU A 118 7.88 -10.15 0.35
CA LEU A 118 9.03 -9.36 0.79
C LEU A 118 8.66 -7.89 1.00
N PHE A 119 8.00 -7.28 0.01
CA PHE A 119 7.57 -5.89 0.05
C PHE A 119 6.71 -5.61 1.28
N ILE A 120 5.66 -6.42 1.51
CA ILE A 120 4.75 -6.19 2.64
C ILE A 120 5.43 -6.46 3.98
N SER A 121 6.31 -7.47 4.07
CA SER A 121 7.07 -7.74 5.30
C SER A 121 7.93 -6.53 5.68
N ASN A 122 8.68 -5.97 4.73
CA ASN A 122 9.52 -4.80 4.95
C ASN A 122 8.68 -3.56 5.30
N PHE A 123 7.61 -3.31 4.57
CA PHE A 123 6.72 -2.18 4.85
C PHE A 123 6.16 -2.21 6.28
N VAL A 124 5.70 -3.38 6.75
CA VAL A 124 5.18 -3.52 8.11
C VAL A 124 6.26 -3.25 9.16
N GLU A 125 7.47 -3.77 8.96
CA GLU A 125 8.63 -3.48 9.83
C GLU A 125 8.90 -1.98 9.88
N TYR A 126 8.98 -1.30 8.73
CA TYR A 126 9.25 0.13 8.65
C TYR A 126 8.15 0.95 9.33
N TYR A 127 6.88 0.62 9.07
CA TYR A 127 5.76 1.26 9.75
C TYR A 127 5.86 1.16 11.28
N ASN A 128 6.26 0.00 11.81
CA ASN A 128 6.42 -0.20 13.24
C ASN A 128 7.55 0.63 13.86
N THR A 129 8.51 1.13 13.06
CA THR A 129 9.54 2.07 13.55
C THR A 129 9.01 3.49 13.75
N GLY A 130 7.82 3.81 13.21
CA GLY A 130 7.24 5.15 13.29
C GLY A 130 7.77 6.15 12.24
N CYS A 131 8.46 5.68 11.19
CA CYS A 131 9.02 6.54 10.14
C CYS A 131 7.96 7.17 9.22
N TYR A 132 6.76 6.57 9.14
CA TYR A 132 5.70 7.04 8.24
C TYR A 132 4.72 8.00 8.91
N GLN A 133 4.48 9.15 8.28
CA GLN A 133 3.27 9.94 8.47
C GLN A 133 2.16 9.40 7.57
N VAL A 134 0.96 9.22 8.14
CA VAL A 134 -0.18 8.63 7.41
C VAL A 134 -1.23 9.69 7.13
N THR A 135 -1.60 9.83 5.87
CA THR A 135 -2.76 10.64 5.44
C THR A 135 -3.82 9.73 4.85
N ILE A 136 -5.10 10.06 5.09
CA ILE A 136 -6.24 9.24 4.66
C ILE A 136 -7.25 10.13 3.95
N THR A 137 -7.58 9.77 2.71
CA THR A 137 -8.61 10.41 1.90
C THR A 137 -9.78 9.45 1.71
N THR A 138 -10.99 10.00 1.70
CA THR A 138 -12.24 9.23 1.52
C THR A 138 -13.06 9.83 0.38
N GLU A 139 -13.64 8.97 -0.45
CA GLU A 139 -14.58 9.31 -1.53
C GLU A 139 -15.97 8.74 -1.27
#